data_AF-A0AA40SQX2-F1
#
_entry.id   AF-A0AA40SQX2-F1
#
_cell.length_a   1.000
_cell.length_b   1.000
_cell.length_c   1.000
_cell.angle_alpha   90.00
_cell.angle_beta   90.00
_cell.angle_gamma   90.00
#
_symmetry.space_group_name_H-M   'P 1'
#
loop_
_entity.id
_entity.type
_entity.pdbx_description
1 polymer ?
#
loop_
_entity_poly.entity_id
_entity_poly.type
_entity_poly.pdbx_seq_one_letter_code
_entity_poly.pdbx_strand_id
1 'polypeptide(L)'
;MSNRRRSGYRNAYRGEFLRSPAWHARRDRWFTHHARLRRPLVCAACGVSGSRASLELHHLDYRGVVRRDGSWVAFEKHDDLVPMHPYCHELLHRLLDRDAVLAKGRSRRDASQLALSRLRGKLTRKDGHV
;
A
#
# COMPACT_ATOMS: atom_id res chain seq x y z
N MET A 1 -7.27 -16.54 -9.03
CA MET A 1 -7.65 -15.12 -8.85
C MET A 1 -6.67 -14.24 -9.60
N SER A 2 -7.14 -13.49 -10.60
CA SER A 2 -6.27 -12.64 -11.43
C SER A 2 -6.14 -11.23 -10.85
N ASN A 3 -4.92 -10.69 -10.86
CA ASN A 3 -4.64 -9.28 -10.55
C ASN A 3 -4.99 -8.33 -11.73
N ARG A 4 -5.77 -8.80 -12.73
CA ARG A 4 -6.28 -7.95 -13.81
C ARG A 4 -7.13 -6.82 -13.22
N ARG A 5 -6.58 -5.61 -13.25
CA ARG A 5 -7.22 -4.40 -12.71
C ARG A 5 -8.34 -3.97 -13.67
N ARG A 6 -9.61 -4.08 -13.27
CA ARG A 6 -10.75 -3.53 -14.03
C ARG A 6 -10.57 -2.01 -14.12
N SER A 7 -10.59 -1.43 -15.32
CA SER A 7 -10.23 -0.01 -15.55
C SER A 7 -11.18 0.96 -14.83
N GLY A 8 -12.50 0.74 -14.88
CA GLY A 8 -13.49 1.61 -14.23
C GLY A 8 -13.38 1.65 -12.70
N TYR A 9 -13.15 0.50 -12.06
CA TYR A 9 -12.93 0.42 -10.61
C TYR A 9 -11.64 1.13 -10.18
N ARG A 10 -10.63 1.14 -11.06
CA ARG A 10 -9.36 1.84 -10.85
C ARG A 10 -9.55 3.36 -10.76
N ASN A 11 -10.46 3.92 -11.57
CA ASN A 11 -10.76 5.34 -11.58
C ASN A 11 -11.58 5.79 -10.38
N ALA A 12 -12.66 5.07 -10.02
CA ALA A 12 -13.44 5.39 -8.82
C ALA A 12 -12.61 5.27 -7.54
N TYR A 13 -11.76 4.24 -7.43
CA TYR A 13 -10.85 4.08 -6.30
C TYR A 13 -9.85 5.26 -6.17
N ARG A 14 -9.14 5.61 -7.26
CA ARG A 14 -8.13 6.69 -7.20
C ARG A 14 -8.76 8.08 -7.11
N GLY A 15 -9.84 8.31 -7.84
CA GLY A 15 -10.47 9.62 -7.97
C GLY A 15 -11.41 9.98 -6.83
N GLU A 16 -12.03 8.97 -6.19
CA GLU A 16 -13.06 9.18 -5.16
C GLU A 16 -12.64 8.59 -3.81
N PHE A 17 -12.37 7.28 -3.72
CA PHE A 17 -12.10 6.63 -2.43
C PHE A 17 -10.88 7.23 -1.71
N LEU A 18 -9.75 7.40 -2.41
CA LEU A 18 -8.53 7.96 -1.83
C LEU A 18 -8.66 9.43 -1.38
N ARG A 19 -9.74 10.11 -1.77
CA ARG A 19 -10.08 11.47 -1.33
C ARG A 19 -11.23 11.49 -0.33
N SER A 20 -11.81 10.33 -0.03
CA SER A 20 -13.00 10.21 0.81
C SER A 20 -12.65 10.36 2.31
N PRO A 21 -13.60 10.84 3.13
CA PRO A 21 -13.46 10.83 4.58
C PRO A 21 -13.21 9.43 5.16
N ALA A 22 -13.76 8.39 4.52
CA ALA A 22 -13.57 7.00 4.95
C ALA A 22 -12.09 6.57 4.89
N TRP A 23 -11.39 6.93 3.82
CA TRP A 23 -9.96 6.67 3.70
C TRP A 23 -9.15 7.47 4.71
N HIS A 24 -9.41 8.77 4.86
CA HIS A 24 -8.70 9.60 5.84
C HIS A 24 -8.87 9.06 7.26
N ALA A 25 -10.09 8.72 7.67
CA ALA A 25 -10.36 8.11 8.97
C ALA A 25 -9.66 6.75 9.12
N ARG A 26 -9.61 5.93 8.06
CA ARG A 26 -8.92 4.62 8.08
C ARG A 26 -7.41 4.76 8.24
N ARG A 27 -6.79 5.69 7.50
CA ARG A 27 -5.37 6.04 7.61
C ARG A 27 -5.05 6.51 9.02
N ASP A 28 -5.91 7.33 9.61
CA ASP A 28 -5.72 7.86 10.94
C ASP A 28 -5.74 6.78 12.00
N ARG A 29 -6.75 5.91 11.97
CA ARG A 29 -6.82 4.74 12.87
C ARG A 29 -5.58 3.87 12.77
N TRP A 30 -5.02 3.67 11.57
CA TRP A 30 -3.82 2.85 11.38
C TRP A 30 -2.60 3.44 12.12
N PHE A 31 -2.32 4.74 11.91
CA PHE A 31 -1.17 5.40 12.56
C PHE A 31 -1.37 5.54 14.08
N THR A 32 -2.57 5.87 14.53
CA THR A 32 -2.89 5.93 15.97
C THR A 32 -2.71 4.56 16.64
N HIS A 33 -3.12 3.47 15.98
CA HIS A 33 -2.90 2.11 16.50
C HIS A 33 -1.41 1.80 16.66
N HIS A 34 -0.58 2.10 15.66
CA HIS A 34 0.89 1.91 15.77
C HIS A 34 1.52 2.74 16.88
N ALA A 35 1.12 4.01 17.00
CA ALA A 35 1.60 4.90 18.05
C ALA A 35 1.25 4.38 19.46
N ARG A 36 0.00 3.91 19.65
CA ARG A 36 -0.45 3.32 20.92
C ARG A 36 0.34 2.07 21.30
N LEU A 37 0.68 1.23 20.32
CA LEU A 37 1.51 0.05 20.54
C LEU A 37 3.02 0.36 20.65
N ARG A 38 3.42 1.64 20.61
CA ARG A 38 4.82 2.10 20.59
C ARG A 38 5.67 1.37 19.54
N ARG A 39 5.05 0.97 18.42
CA ARG A 39 5.74 0.31 17.32
C ARG A 39 6.43 1.36 16.46
N PRO A 40 7.72 1.19 16.12
CA PRO A 40 8.40 2.06 15.18
C PRO A 40 7.63 2.15 13.85
N LEU A 41 7.50 3.36 13.33
CA LEU A 41 6.95 3.59 11.99
C LEU A 41 8.09 3.46 10.99
N VAL A 42 8.24 2.27 10.41
CA VAL A 42 9.34 1.96 9.49
C VAL A 42 8.79 1.73 8.10
N CYS A 43 9.40 2.36 7.10
CA CYS A 43 9.03 2.14 5.70
C CYS A 43 9.21 0.67 5.33
N ALA A 44 8.14 0.06 4.84
CA ALA A 44 8.13 -1.35 4.50
C ALA A 44 9.03 -1.68 3.30
N ALA A 45 9.60 -0.72 2.57
CA ALA A 45 10.56 -0.98 1.49
C ALA A 45 12.01 -0.72 1.88
N CYS A 46 12.35 0.50 2.33
CA CYS A 46 13.74 0.85 2.65
C CYS A 46 14.15 0.51 4.08
N GLY A 47 13.22 0.19 4.98
CA GLY A 47 13.54 -0.08 6.39
C GLY A 47 13.91 1.16 7.21
N VAL A 48 13.91 2.35 6.60
CA VAL A 48 14.17 3.62 7.30
C VAL A 48 12.92 4.07 8.06
N SER A 49 13.12 4.53 9.29
CA SER A 49 12.07 5.13 10.13
C SER A 49 11.47 6.38 9.48
N GLY A 50 10.20 6.61 9.76
CA GLY A 50 9.47 7.79 9.32
C GLY A 50 8.45 8.23 10.36
N SER A 51 7.67 9.23 9.99
CA SER A 51 6.57 9.76 10.79
C SER A 51 5.26 9.60 10.04
N ARG A 52 4.15 9.86 10.73
CA ARG A 52 2.81 9.96 10.10
C ARG A 52 2.78 10.95 8.93
N ALA A 53 3.60 11.99 8.96
CA ALA A 53 3.68 13.00 7.90
C ALA A 53 4.56 12.56 6.73
N SER A 54 5.62 11.76 6.97
CA SER A 54 6.53 11.30 5.92
C SER A 54 6.14 9.96 5.28
N LEU A 55 5.18 9.23 5.88
CA LEU A 55 4.74 7.91 5.42
C LEU A 55 3.33 7.95 4.84
N GLU A 56 3.17 7.24 3.73
CA GLU A 56 1.90 6.89 3.11
C GLU A 56 1.55 5.44 3.43
N LEU A 57 0.28 5.06 3.28
CA LEU A 57 -0.16 3.68 3.41
C LEU A 57 -0.41 3.07 2.04
N HIS A 58 0.28 1.97 1.77
CA HIS A 58 0.08 1.15 0.60
C HIS A 58 -0.89 0.00 0.90
N HIS A 59 -1.85 -0.22 0.01
CA HIS A 59 -2.79 -1.35 0.09
C HIS A 59 -2.18 -2.60 -0.55
N LEU A 60 -2.00 -3.65 0.26
CA LEU A 60 -1.69 -5.00 -0.23
C LEU A 60 -2.92 -5.66 -0.86
N ASP A 61 -4.10 -5.36 -0.35
CA ASP A 61 -5.38 -5.82 -0.86
C ASP A 61 -6.43 -4.71 -0.76
N TYR A 62 -7.37 -4.71 -1.71
CA TYR A 62 -8.40 -3.69 -1.89
C TYR A 62 -9.81 -4.26 -1.66
N ARG A 63 -9.95 -5.54 -1.30
CA ARG A 63 -11.26 -6.19 -1.08
C ARG A 63 -12.09 -5.54 0.04
N GLY A 64 -11.44 -4.87 0.99
CA GLY A 64 -12.12 -4.13 2.06
C GLY A 64 -12.65 -2.75 1.64
N VAL A 65 -12.28 -2.26 0.45
CA VAL A 65 -12.81 -1.00 -0.10
C VAL A 65 -14.16 -1.29 -0.73
N VAL A 66 -15.24 -0.75 -0.18
CA VAL A 66 -16.60 -0.97 -0.71
C VAL A 66 -17.39 0.33 -0.76
N ARG A 67 -18.39 0.39 -1.64
CA ARG A 67 -19.47 1.40 -1.55
C ARG A 67 -20.67 0.77 -0.86
N ARG A 68 -21.21 1.46 0.14
CA ARG A 68 -22.43 1.09 0.86
C ARG A 68 -23.30 2.33 0.99
N ASP A 69 -24.56 2.23 0.59
CA ASP A 69 -25.54 3.33 0.69
C ASP A 69 -25.01 4.65 0.09
N GLY A 70 -24.41 4.55 -1.10
CA GLY A 70 -23.81 5.68 -1.82
C GLY A 70 -22.45 6.15 -1.31
N SER A 71 -22.03 5.73 -0.11
CA SER A 71 -20.81 6.19 0.56
C SER A 71 -19.67 5.18 0.49
N TRP A 72 -18.43 5.67 0.53
CA TRP A 72 -17.24 4.82 0.65
C TRP A 72 -17.08 4.27 2.06
N VAL A 73 -16.69 3.01 2.17
CA VAL A 73 -16.35 2.36 3.44
C VAL A 73 -15.02 1.63 3.31
N ALA A 74 -14.20 1.76 4.34
CA ALA A 74 -12.84 1.25 4.43
C ALA A 74 -12.76 0.12 5.48
N PHE A 75 -13.04 -1.12 5.04
CA PHE A 75 -13.01 -2.35 5.85
C PHE A 75 -11.72 -3.16 5.70
N GLU A 76 -10.66 -2.56 5.17
CA GLU A 76 -9.37 -3.21 5.02
C GLU A 76 -8.81 -3.56 6.41
N LYS A 77 -8.34 -4.80 6.55
CA LYS A 77 -7.71 -5.25 7.79
C LYS A 77 -6.46 -4.42 8.05
N HIS A 78 -6.02 -4.37 9.31
CA HIS A 78 -4.81 -3.61 9.65
C HIS A 78 -3.58 -4.08 8.84
N ASP A 79 -3.46 -5.39 8.65
CA ASP A 79 -2.37 -6.02 7.91
C ASP A 79 -2.53 -5.97 6.38
N ASP A 80 -3.63 -5.41 5.87
CA ASP A 80 -3.77 -5.09 4.44
C ASP A 80 -3.08 -3.77 4.07
N LEU A 81 -2.59 -3.02 5.06
CA LEU A 81 -1.94 -1.73 4.89
C LEU A 81 -0.50 -1.78 5.38
N VAL A 82 0.42 -1.24 4.60
CA VAL A 82 1.84 -1.11 5.00
C VAL A 82 2.32 0.32 4.82
N PRO A 83 3.12 0.86 5.75
CA PRO A 83 3.66 2.21 5.65
C PRO A 83 4.83 2.28 4.67
N MET A 84 4.88 3.31 3.84
CA MET A 84 5.95 3.51 2.86
C MET A 84 6.27 4.99 2.69
N HIS A 85 7.54 5.32 2.48
CA HIS A 85 7.91 6.65 1.97
C HIS A 85 7.34 6.87 0.56
N PRO A 86 6.92 8.10 0.19
CA PRO A 86 6.34 8.39 -1.13
C PRO A 86 7.18 7.87 -2.30
N TYR A 87 8.50 8.09 -2.26
CA TYR A 87 9.43 7.59 -3.28
C TYR A 87 9.42 6.06 -3.39
N CYS A 88 9.48 5.37 -2.25
CA CYS A 88 9.43 3.90 -2.21
C CYS A 88 8.08 3.37 -2.73
N HIS A 89 7.00 4.07 -2.40
CA HIS A 89 5.65 3.74 -2.82
C HIS A 89 5.50 3.83 -4.34
N GLU A 90 6.06 4.88 -4.93
CA GLU A 90 6.08 5.05 -6.39
C GLU A 90 6.91 3.95 -7.07
N LEU A 91 8.11 3.64 -6.56
CA LEU A 91 8.93 2.56 -7.09
C LEU A 91 8.21 1.20 -7.07
N LEU A 92 7.47 0.93 -5.98
CA LEU A 92 6.67 -0.28 -5.87
C LEU A 92 5.59 -0.33 -6.96
N HIS A 93 4.87 0.78 -7.18
CA HIS A 93 3.87 0.86 -8.24
C HIS A 93 4.47 0.67 -9.63
N ARG A 94 5.60 1.31 -9.93
CA ARG A 94 6.31 1.11 -11.20
C ARG A 94 6.70 -0.35 -11.42
N LEU A 95 7.11 -1.07 -10.37
CA LEU A 95 7.45 -2.49 -10.46
C LEU A 95 6.20 -3.37 -10.69
N LEU A 96 5.12 -3.09 -9.97
CA LEU A 96 3.84 -3.81 -10.13
C LEU A 96 3.19 -3.57 -11.50
N ASP A 97 3.40 -2.41 -12.10
CA ASP A 97 2.81 -2.07 -13.41
C ASP A 97 3.63 -2.66 -14.57
N ARG A 98 4.94 -2.87 -14.40
CA ARG A 98 5.84 -3.43 -15.43
C ARG A 98 5.85 -4.97 -15.49
N ASP A 99 5.55 -5.64 -14.39
CA ASP A 99 5.66 -7.11 -14.30
C ASP A 99 4.34 -7.80 -14.68
N ALA A 100 4.28 -8.31 -15.91
CA ALA A 100 3.11 -9.02 -16.45
C ALA A 100 2.77 -10.33 -15.69
N VAL A 101 3.75 -10.97 -15.05
CA VAL A 101 3.55 -12.20 -14.25
C VAL A 101 2.89 -11.84 -12.92
N LEU A 102 3.33 -10.77 -12.26
CA LEU A 102 2.65 -10.21 -11.09
C LEU A 102 1.24 -9.69 -11.41
N ALA A 103 1.02 -9.23 -12.64
CA ALA A 103 -0.27 -8.72 -13.09
C ALA A 103 -1.30 -9.81 -13.43
N LYS A 104 -0.88 -11.02 -13.85
CA LYS A 104 -1.80 -12.02 -14.43
C LYS A 104 -1.89 -13.34 -13.66
N GLY A 105 -0.86 -13.76 -12.91
CA GLY A 105 -0.78 -15.12 -12.32
C GLY A 105 -0.98 -15.21 -10.81
N ARG A 106 -1.21 -14.10 -10.09
CA ARG A 106 -1.22 -14.07 -8.62
C ARG A 106 -2.33 -13.22 -8.03
N SER A 107 -2.61 -13.44 -6.74
CA SER A 107 -3.46 -12.52 -5.97
C SER A 107 -2.76 -11.16 -5.83
N ARG A 108 -3.55 -10.10 -5.56
CA ARG A 108 -3.00 -8.75 -5.32
C ARG A 108 -2.01 -8.72 -4.17
N ARG A 109 -2.36 -9.39 -3.07
CA ARG A 109 -1.52 -9.47 -1.87
C ARG A 109 -0.18 -10.12 -2.21
N ASP A 110 -0.18 -11.28 -2.86
CA ASP A 110 1.06 -11.98 -3.23
C ASP A 110 1.91 -11.16 -4.20
N ALA A 111 1.25 -10.45 -5.12
CA ALA A 111 1.94 -9.56 -6.05
C ALA A 111 2.62 -8.39 -5.35
N SER A 112 1.91 -7.68 -4.46
CA SER A 112 2.46 -6.59 -3.66
C SER A 112 3.58 -7.08 -2.72
N GLN A 113 3.42 -8.24 -2.09
CA GLN A 113 4.44 -8.83 -1.22
C GLN A 113 5.71 -9.22 -1.99
N LEU A 114 5.61 -9.88 -3.14
CA LEU A 114 6.81 -10.18 -3.94
C LEU A 114 7.48 -8.90 -4.44
N ALA A 115 6.68 -7.94 -4.92
CA ALA A 115 7.17 -6.66 -5.39
C ALA A 115 7.94 -5.92 -4.29
N LEU A 116 7.39 -5.92 -3.06
CA LEU A 116 8.03 -5.32 -1.90
C LEU A 116 9.32 -6.05 -1.51
N SER A 117 9.33 -7.40 -1.54
CA SER A 117 10.53 -8.20 -1.29
C SER A 117 11.65 -7.88 -2.29
N ARG A 118 11.32 -7.74 -3.57
CA ARG A 118 12.29 -7.35 -4.62
C ARG A 118 12.79 -5.91 -4.42
N LEU A 119 11.90 -5.00 -4.06
CA LEU A 119 12.26 -3.60 -3.82
C LEU A 119 13.19 -3.47 -2.60
N ARG A 120 12.88 -4.17 -1.50
CA ARG A 120 13.74 -4.27 -0.31
C ARG A 120 15.16 -4.67 -0.70
N GLY A 121 15.31 -5.80 -1.38
CA GLY A 121 16.63 -6.31 -1.78
C GLY A 121 17.39 -5.37 -2.72
N LYS A 122 16.73 -4.49 -3.47
CA LYS A 122 17.40 -3.48 -4.31
C LYS A 122 17.83 -2.24 -3.53
N LEU A 123 17.03 -1.81 -2.56
CA LEU A 123 17.31 -0.61 -1.76
C LEU A 123 18.38 -0.89 -0.71
N THR A 124 18.27 -2.01 0.02
CA THR A 124 19.27 -2.39 1.04
C THR A 124 20.64 -2.69 0.45
N ARG A 125 20.71 -3.13 -0.82
CA ARG A 125 21.98 -3.33 -1.53
C ARG A 125 22.62 -2.03 -2.02
N LYS A 126 21.86 -0.95 -2.17
CA LYS A 126 22.39 0.36 -2.60
C LYS A 126 22.99 1.15 -1.44
N ASP A 127 22.52 0.92 -0.22
CA ASP A 127 23.07 1.55 1.00
C ASP A 127 24.35 0.84 1.51
N GLY A 128 24.89 -0.11 0.74
CA GLY A 128 26.08 -0.92 1.06
C GLY A 128 27.29 -0.68 0.15
N HIS A 129 27.38 0.49 -0.50
CA HIS A 129 28.64 0.95 -1.09
C HIS A 129 29.20 2.09 -0.22
N VAL A 130 30.42 1.82 0.26
CA VAL A 130 31.31 2.60 1.14
C VAL A 130 31.20 4.11 0.98
#